data_AF-A0A3R8SU26-F1
#
_entry.id   AF-A0A3R8SU26-F1
#
_cell.length_a   1.000
_cell.length_b   1.000
_cell.length_c   1.000
_cell.angle_alpha   90.00
_cell.angle_beta   90.00
_cell.angle_gamma   90.00
#
_symmetry.space_group_name_H-M   'P 1'
#
loop_
_entity.id
_entity.type
_entity.pdbx_description
1 polymer ?
#
loop_
_entity_poly.entity_id
_entity_poly.type
_entity_poly.pdbx_seq_one_letter_code
_entity_poly.pdbx_strand_id
1 'polypeptide(L)'
;LPLLPRRWAAVWQSEKYVTAQQVRGTAKLHTTLTPTKESGTLVAYLYDVGPLGLGKLVSHAPYTFHGQTPGKPFGVDLELFSTAYDVPAGHRLALVVDTVDPLYIEHNPSGARLTFSSPANDPSYVSIPLREQ
;
A
#
# COMPACT_ATOMS: atom_id res chain seq x y z
N LEU A 1 -13.52 -1.44 -1.28
CA LEU A 1 -13.13 -1.82 0.10
C LEU A 1 -14.08 -1.19 1.13
N PRO A 2 -15.41 -1.41 1.04
CA PRO A 2 -16.37 -0.79 1.95
C PRO A 2 -16.25 -1.29 3.41
N LEU A 3 -15.50 -2.38 3.64
CA LEU A 3 -15.38 -3.03 4.95
C LEU A 3 -14.14 -2.63 5.75
N LEU A 4 -13.22 -1.83 5.19
CA LEU A 4 -12.04 -1.39 5.93
C LEU A 4 -12.35 -0.13 6.75
N PRO A 5 -12.18 -0.16 8.09
CA PRO A 5 -12.26 1.04 8.90
C PRO A 5 -11.20 2.05 8.44
N ARG A 6 -11.61 3.13 7.78
CA ARG A 6 -10.72 4.21 7.31
C ARG A 6 -9.91 4.90 8.42
N ARG A 7 -10.25 4.63 9.68
CA ARG A 7 -9.48 5.11 10.85
C ARG A 7 -8.16 4.35 11.05
N TRP A 8 -8.04 3.16 10.49
CA TRP A 8 -6.89 2.25 10.73
C TRP A 8 -6.12 1.93 9.45
N ALA A 9 -6.75 2.06 8.29
CA ALA A 9 -6.10 1.84 7.00
C ALA A 9 -6.07 3.13 6.17
N ALA A 10 -4.93 3.38 5.54
CA ALA A 10 -4.81 4.37 4.48
C ALA A 10 -5.12 3.70 3.13
N VAL A 11 -5.97 4.33 2.31
CA VAL A 11 -6.48 3.74 1.07
C VAL A 11 -6.35 4.74 -0.08
N TRP A 12 -5.69 4.31 -1.15
CA TRP A 12 -5.58 5.03 -2.42
C TRP A 12 -6.09 4.16 -3.54
N GLN A 13 -6.77 4.75 -4.52
CA GLN A 13 -7.39 4.01 -5.62
C GLN A 13 -7.06 4.68 -6.95
N SER A 14 -6.74 3.87 -7.96
CA SER A 14 -6.67 4.34 -9.33
C SER A 14 -8.07 4.68 -9.85
N GLU A 15 -8.14 5.27 -11.04
CA GLU A 15 -9.37 5.23 -11.84
C GLU A 15 -9.73 3.81 -12.26
N LYS A 16 -10.98 3.62 -12.71
CA LYS A 16 -11.39 2.38 -13.36
C LYS A 16 -10.65 2.24 -14.68
N TYR A 17 -10.09 1.06 -14.93
CA TYR A 17 -9.50 0.74 -16.22
C TYR A 17 -10.60 0.44 -17.24
N VAL A 18 -10.53 1.05 -18.42
CA VAL A 18 -11.48 0.81 -19.51
C VAL A 18 -11.24 -0.55 -20.17
N THR A 19 -9.98 -0.98 -20.23
CA THR A 19 -9.54 -2.28 -20.75
C THR A 19 -8.90 -3.12 -19.65
N ALA A 20 -8.84 -4.43 -19.86
CA ALA A 20 -8.10 -5.31 -18.95
C ALA A 20 -6.62 -4.89 -18.86
N GLN A 21 -6.04 -5.04 -17.67
CA GLN A 21 -4.63 -4.76 -17.41
C GLN A 21 -3.92 -6.03 -16.94
N GLN A 22 -2.69 -6.23 -17.41
CA GLN A 22 -1.89 -7.40 -17.05
C GLN A 22 -0.74 -6.93 -16.14
N VAL A 23 -0.89 -7.13 -14.83
CA VAL A 23 0.20 -6.89 -13.86
C VAL A 23 1.17 -8.04 -13.96
N ARG A 24 2.44 -7.75 -14.25
CA ARG A 24 3.51 -8.74 -14.46
C ARG A 24 4.81 -8.24 -13.82
N GLY A 25 5.02 -8.62 -12.57
CA GLY A 25 6.27 -8.32 -11.85
C GLY A 25 6.03 -7.71 -10.47
N THR A 26 6.96 -6.84 -10.08
CA THR A 26 7.05 -6.23 -8.74
C THR A 26 6.45 -4.83 -8.74
N ALA A 27 5.34 -4.64 -8.02
CA ALA A 27 4.83 -3.29 -7.76
C ALA A 27 5.72 -2.59 -6.73
N LYS A 28 5.93 -1.27 -6.89
CA LYS A 28 6.79 -0.49 -6.01
C LYS A 28 6.02 0.67 -5.40
N LEU A 29 6.05 0.80 -4.08
CA LEU A 29 5.54 1.94 -3.34
C LEU A 29 6.73 2.83 -2.97
N HIS A 30 6.64 4.09 -3.35
CA HIS A 30 7.51 5.16 -2.86
C HIS A 30 6.65 6.13 -2.04
N THR A 31 6.99 6.36 -0.78
CA THR A 31 6.21 7.27 0.07
C THR A 31 7.03 7.91 1.19
N THR A 32 6.52 8.99 1.79
CA THR A 32 7.08 9.60 3.00
C THR A 32 6.25 9.20 4.22
N LEU A 33 6.93 8.70 5.25
CA LEU A 33 6.34 8.23 6.51
C LEU A 33 6.80 9.09 7.69
N THR A 34 5.86 9.49 8.55
CA THR A 34 6.13 10.13 9.84
C THR A 34 5.52 9.30 10.98
N PRO A 35 6.34 8.62 11.80
CA PRO A 35 5.84 7.80 12.89
C PRO A 35 5.79 8.58 14.22
N THR A 36 4.89 8.20 15.14
CA THR A 36 4.89 8.72 16.52
C THR A 36 5.77 7.92 17.48
N LYS A 37 6.39 6.84 16.99
CA LYS A 37 7.27 5.92 17.74
C LYS A 37 8.51 5.59 16.92
N GLU A 38 9.57 5.14 17.59
CA GLU A 38 10.87 4.89 16.94
C GLU A 38 10.90 3.63 16.07
N SER A 39 9.98 2.69 16.34
CA SER A 39 9.83 1.44 15.61
C SER A 39 8.36 1.22 15.28
N GLY A 40 8.12 0.51 14.18
CA GLY A 40 6.77 0.24 13.68
C GLY A 40 6.79 -0.80 12.56
N THR A 41 5.63 -1.40 12.30
CA THR A 41 5.40 -2.27 11.15
C THR A 41 4.16 -1.81 10.41
N LEU A 42 4.26 -1.72 9.09
CA LEU A 42 3.13 -1.53 8.19
C LEU A 42 3.11 -2.67 7.18
N VAL A 43 1.94 -2.98 6.64
CA VAL A 43 1.75 -3.91 5.54
C VAL A 43 1.02 -3.18 4.42
N ALA A 44 1.64 -3.16 3.25
CA ALA A 44 1.05 -2.62 2.04
C ALA A 44 0.40 -3.76 1.25
N TYR A 45 -0.85 -3.59 0.84
CA TYR A 45 -1.61 -4.53 0.02
C TYR A 45 -2.06 -3.85 -1.25
N LEU A 46 -1.92 -4.56 -2.36
CA LEU A 46 -2.48 -4.20 -3.64
C LEU A 46 -3.72 -5.06 -3.89
N TYR A 47 -4.86 -4.40 -4.10
CA TYR A 47 -6.13 -5.04 -4.38
C TYR A 47 -6.62 -4.72 -5.79
N ASP A 48 -7.23 -5.72 -6.42
CA ASP A 48 -8.15 -5.55 -7.53
C ASP A 48 -9.56 -5.32 -6.96
N VAL A 49 -10.18 -4.19 -7.28
CA VAL A 49 -11.50 -3.80 -6.79
C VAL A 49 -12.51 -3.80 -7.94
N GLY A 50 -13.47 -4.71 -7.86
CA GLY A 50 -14.55 -4.82 -8.84
C GLY A 50 -15.67 -3.78 -8.68
N PRO A 51 -16.66 -3.76 -9.59
CA PRO A 51 -17.74 -2.77 -9.61
C PRO A 51 -18.60 -2.73 -8.34
N LEU A 52 -18.73 -3.88 -7.65
CA LEU A 52 -19.45 -4.00 -6.37
C LEU A 52 -18.60 -3.57 -5.16
N GLY A 53 -17.36 -3.12 -5.37
CA GLY A 53 -16.46 -2.67 -4.32
C GLY A 53 -15.73 -3.78 -3.55
N LEU A 54 -15.94 -5.05 -3.93
CA LEU A 54 -15.23 -6.21 -3.41
C LEU A 54 -13.78 -6.20 -3.88
N GLY A 55 -12.85 -6.35 -2.93
CA GLY A 55 -11.41 -6.37 -3.19
C GLY A 55 -10.87 -7.80 -3.22
N LYS A 56 -10.07 -8.14 -4.23
CA LYS A 56 -9.29 -9.38 -4.31
C LYS A 56 -7.81 -9.04 -4.18
N LEU A 57 -7.10 -9.73 -3.29
CA LEU A 57 -5.68 -9.50 -3.04
C LEU A 57 -4.86 -9.87 -4.29
N VAL A 58 -4.03 -8.93 -4.75
CA VAL A 58 -3.15 -9.09 -5.92
C VAL A 58 -1.70 -9.30 -5.48
N SER A 59 -1.24 -8.49 -4.54
CA SER A 59 0.09 -8.60 -3.91
C SER A 59 0.11 -7.86 -2.57
N HIS A 60 1.16 -8.07 -1.79
CA HIS A 60 1.43 -7.34 -0.56
C HIS A 60 2.92 -7.36 -0.21
N ALA A 61 3.33 -6.53 0.75
CA ALA A 61 4.59 -6.67 1.46
C ALA A 61 4.53 -6.02 2.85
N PRO A 62 5.09 -6.67 3.88
CA PRO A 62 5.35 -6.03 5.16
C PRO A 62 6.58 -5.11 5.07
N TYR A 63 6.59 -4.06 5.90
CA TYR A 63 7.73 -3.18 6.09
C TYR A 63 7.84 -2.84 7.57
N THR A 64 9.00 -3.16 8.15
CA THR A 64 9.33 -2.87 9.54
C THR A 64 10.49 -1.89 9.59
N PHE A 65 10.37 -0.87 10.43
CA PHE A 65 11.43 0.10 10.68
C PHE A 65 11.76 0.13 12.18
N HIS A 66 12.99 0.51 12.47
CA HIS A 66 13.53 0.68 13.82
C HIS A 66 14.43 1.91 13.89
N GLY A 67 14.61 2.48 15.09
CA GLY A 67 15.54 3.57 15.35
C GLY A 67 15.21 4.89 14.64
N GLN A 68 13.99 5.06 14.15
CA GLN A 68 13.53 6.31 13.55
C GLN A 68 13.26 7.36 14.62
N THR A 69 13.43 8.64 14.31
CA THR A 69 13.10 9.71 15.25
C THR A 69 11.59 9.99 15.21
N PRO A 70 10.84 9.85 16.32
CA PRO A 70 9.42 10.17 16.35
C PRO A 70 9.13 11.60 15.87
N GLY A 71 8.11 11.76 15.03
CA GLY A 71 7.70 13.05 14.46
C GLY A 71 8.56 13.55 13.30
N LYS A 72 9.67 12.86 12.96
CA LYS A 72 10.51 13.19 11.81
C LYS A 72 10.10 12.36 10.58
N PRO A 73 9.79 13.00 9.44
CA PRO A 73 9.50 12.26 8.21
C PRO A 73 10.75 11.56 7.65
N PHE A 74 10.55 10.39 7.04
CA PHE A 74 11.57 9.68 6.27
C PHE A 74 10.95 8.99 5.04
N GLY A 75 11.75 8.79 3.99
CA GLY A 75 11.34 8.12 2.77
C GLY A 75 11.29 6.59 2.94
N VAL A 76 10.32 5.97 2.30
CA VAL A 76 10.11 4.52 2.26
C VAL A 76 9.94 4.09 0.81
N ASP A 77 10.87 3.26 0.36
CA ASP A 77 10.76 2.50 -0.89
C ASP A 77 10.50 1.04 -0.56
N LEU A 78 9.32 0.56 -0.95
CA LEU A 78 8.85 -0.79 -0.66
C LEU A 78 8.51 -1.52 -1.96
N GLU A 79 9.17 -2.65 -2.18
CA GLU A 79 8.82 -3.59 -3.23
C GLU A 79 7.79 -4.60 -2.72
N LEU A 80 6.62 -4.64 -3.36
CA LEU A 80 5.61 -5.67 -3.08
C LEU A 80 6.03 -6.99 -3.71
N PHE A 81 5.57 -8.12 -3.16
CA PHE A 81 5.89 -9.42 -3.74
C PHE A 81 5.50 -9.50 -5.22
N SER A 82 6.38 -10.09 -6.02
CA SER A 82 6.16 -10.25 -7.45
C SER A 82 4.91 -11.08 -7.72
N THR A 83 4.10 -10.65 -8.69
CA THR A 83 2.84 -11.30 -9.04
C THR A 83 2.59 -11.29 -10.54
N ALA A 84 1.75 -12.21 -11.01
CA ALA A 84 1.17 -12.20 -12.34
C ALA A 84 -0.35 -12.25 -12.17
N TYR A 85 -1.01 -11.13 -12.45
CA TYR A 85 -2.45 -10.96 -12.23
C TYR A 85 -3.11 -10.16 -13.34
N ASP A 86 -4.31 -10.57 -13.73
CA ASP A 86 -5.12 -9.86 -14.72
C ASP A 86 -6.23 -9.09 -14.03
N VAL A 87 -6.19 -7.76 -14.13
CA VAL A 87 -7.23 -6.85 -13.65
C VAL A 87 -8.27 -6.72 -14.76
N PRO A 88 -9.53 -7.16 -14.54
CA PRO A 88 -10.57 -7.06 -15.56
C PRO A 88 -10.90 -5.63 -15.98
N ALA A 89 -11.44 -5.46 -17.18
CA ALA A 89 -12.02 -4.18 -17.59
C ALA A 89 -13.14 -3.75 -16.62
N GLY A 90 -13.21 -2.45 -16.31
CA GLY A 90 -14.16 -1.87 -15.36
C GLY A 90 -13.75 -2.01 -13.88
N HIS A 91 -12.67 -2.73 -13.58
CA HIS A 91 -12.08 -2.79 -12.25
C HIS A 91 -11.05 -1.66 -12.05
N ARG A 92 -10.57 -1.49 -10.81
CA ARG A 92 -9.48 -0.56 -10.46
C ARG A 92 -8.52 -1.21 -9.48
N LEU A 93 -7.28 -0.72 -9.46
CA LEU A 93 -6.34 -1.08 -8.42
C LEU A 93 -6.52 -0.18 -7.18
N ALA A 94 -6.32 -0.75 -6.00
CA ALA A 94 -6.30 -0.02 -4.74
C ALA A 94 -5.09 -0.42 -3.92
N LEU A 95 -4.31 0.57 -3.46
CA LEU A 95 -3.32 0.38 -2.42
C LEU A 95 -4.00 0.58 -1.07
N VAL A 96 -3.81 -0.39 -0.18
CA VAL A 96 -4.20 -0.32 1.23
C VAL A 96 -2.94 -0.46 2.06
N VAL A 97 -2.73 0.43 3.01
CA VAL A 97 -1.68 0.27 4.02
C VAL A 97 -2.35 0.17 5.39
N ASP A 98 -2.01 -0.90 6.11
CA ASP A 98 -2.46 -1.18 7.47
C ASP A 98 -1.24 -1.41 8.38
N THR A 99 -1.42 -1.30 9.70
CA THR A 99 -0.40 -1.62 10.70
C THR A 99 -0.72 -2.89 11.47
N VAL A 100 -1.86 -3.53 11.24
CA VAL A 100 -2.19 -4.81 11.91
C VAL A 100 -2.49 -5.87 10.86
N ASP A 101 -1.69 -6.94 10.84
CA ASP A 101 -1.95 -8.12 10.02
C ASP A 101 -1.63 -9.39 10.84
N PRO A 102 -2.64 -10.22 11.19
CA PRO A 102 -2.43 -11.46 11.93
C PRO A 102 -1.45 -12.45 11.26
N LEU A 103 -1.18 -12.31 9.96
CA LEU A 103 -0.22 -13.16 9.24
C LEU A 103 1.24 -12.75 9.47
N TYR A 104 1.49 -11.54 10.02
CA TYR A 104 2.84 -11.02 10.26
C TYR A 104 3.07 -10.73 11.74
N ILE A 105 4.30 -10.98 12.20
CA ILE A 105 4.74 -10.49 13.51
C ILE A 105 4.88 -8.96 13.39
N GLU A 106 4.07 -8.25 14.16
CA GLU A 106 4.04 -6.80 14.16
C GLU A 106 4.88 -6.23 15.31
N HIS A 107 5.66 -5.18 15.01
CA HIS A 107 6.37 -4.41 16.01
C HIS A 107 5.72 -3.03 16.18
N ASN A 108 4.45 -3.02 16.59
CA ASN A 108 3.67 -1.80 16.75
C ASN A 108 3.40 -1.47 18.22
N PRO A 109 4.13 -0.49 18.80
CA PRO A 109 3.87 -0.06 20.18
C PRO A 109 2.42 0.44 20.34
N SER A 110 1.84 0.22 21.51
CA SER A 110 0.48 0.68 21.80
C SER A 110 0.32 2.20 21.56
N GLY A 111 -0.75 2.57 20.85
CA GLY A 111 -1.04 3.96 20.48
C GLY A 111 -0.13 4.55 19.40
N ALA A 112 0.71 3.75 18.73
CA ALA A 112 1.48 4.22 17.58
C ALA A 112 0.57 4.72 16.45
N ARG A 113 1.01 5.78 15.77
CA ARG A 113 0.36 6.33 14.58
C ARG A 113 1.41 6.55 13.51
N LEU A 114 1.04 6.20 12.29
CA LEU A 114 1.78 6.49 11.08
C LEU A 114 1.05 7.57 10.29
N THR A 115 1.78 8.55 9.77
CA THR A 115 1.24 9.56 8.86
C THR A 115 2.00 9.47 7.54
N PHE A 116 1.25 9.38 6.45
CA PHE A 116 1.77 9.33 5.09
C PHE A 116 1.63 10.72 4.46
N SER A 117 2.68 11.20 3.81
CA SER A 117 2.69 12.49 3.11
C SER A 117 3.29 12.36 1.71
N SER A 118 3.01 13.34 0.86
CA SER A 118 3.56 13.45 -0.50
C SER A 118 4.17 14.84 -0.69
N PRO A 119 5.40 15.06 -0.21
CA PRO A 119 6.10 16.33 -0.38
C PRO A 119 6.25 16.73 -1.85
N ALA A 120 6.18 18.02 -2.17
CA ALA A 120 6.25 18.51 -3.56
C ALA A 120 7.60 18.21 -4.24
N ASN A 121 8.67 18.09 -3.46
CA ASN A 121 10.02 17.77 -3.93
C ASN A 121 10.33 16.26 -3.94
N ASP A 122 9.44 15.43 -3.40
CA ASP A 122 9.58 13.96 -3.32
C ASP A 122 8.18 13.30 -3.28
N PRO A 123 7.43 13.34 -4.39
CA PRO A 123 6.02 12.93 -4.40
C PRO A 123 5.88 11.42 -4.21
N SER A 124 4.94 11.01 -3.36
CA SER A 124 4.57 9.59 -3.20
C SER A 124 3.91 9.03 -4.46
N TYR A 125 4.27 7.81 -4.84
CA TYR A 125 3.65 7.09 -5.96
C TYR A 125 3.64 5.58 -5.73
N VAL A 126 2.79 4.90 -6.51
CA VAL A 126 2.86 3.45 -6.69
C VAL A 126 3.11 3.17 -8.16
N SER A 127 4.19 2.46 -8.45
CA SER A 127 4.48 1.95 -9.80
C SER A 127 3.89 0.54 -9.95
N ILE A 128 3.14 0.33 -11.02
CA ILE A 128 2.51 -0.94 -11.35
C ILE A 128 3.18 -1.49 -12.63
N PRO A 129 3.74 -2.71 -12.60
CA PRO A 129 4.44 -3.28 -13.74
C PRO A 129 3.41 -3.87 -14.72
N LEU A 130 2.85 -3.01 -15.56
CA LEU A 130 1.92 -3.43 -16.61
C LEU A 130 2.70 -4.00 -17.80
N ARG A 131 2.26 -5.15 -18.31
CA ARG A 131 2.79 -5.68 -19.57
C ARG A 131 2.42 -4.73 -20.71
N GLU A 132 3.41 -4.38 -21.54
CA GLU A 132 3.16 -3.70 -22.82
C GLU A 132 2.25 -4.57 -23.70
N GLN A 133 1.24 -3.93 -24.32
CA GLN A 133 0.28 -4.58 -25.23
C GLN A 133 0.77 -4.51 -26.67
#